data_AF-A0A382JJL0-F1
#
_entry.id   AF-A0A382JJL0-F1
#
_cell.length_a   1.000
_cell.length_b   1.000
_cell.length_c   1.000
_cell.angle_alpha   90.00
_cell.angle_beta   90.00
_cell.angle_gamma   90.00
#
_symmetry.space_group_name_H-M   'P 1'
#
loop_
_entity.id
_entity.type
_entity.pdbx_description
1 polymer ?
#
loop_
_entity_poly.entity_id
_entity_poly.type
_entity_poly.pdbx_seq_one_letter_code
_entity_poly.pdbx_strand_id
1 'polypeptide(L)' 'MTGSIQVGLAALGSAIGVGLVGAKAAEATGRNPGAAGPIRTQAIIFAALAEGIVFIALFLGN' A
#
# COMPACT_ATOMS: atom_id res chain seq x y z
N MET A 1 7.15 16.65 -22.83
CA MET A 1 6.75 15.61 -21.85
C MET A 1 7.90 15.42 -20.89
N THR A 2 7.88 16.08 -19.74
CA THR A 2 8.71 15.67 -18.60
C THR A 2 8.12 14.35 -18.11
N GLY A 3 8.59 13.23 -18.66
CA GLY A 3 8.05 11.92 -18.34
C GLY A 3 8.43 11.55 -16.92
N SER A 4 7.54 11.76 -15.95
CA SER A 4 7.74 11.33 -14.56
C SER A 4 7.56 9.81 -14.43
N ILE A 5 8.31 9.05 -15.22
CA ILE A 5 8.31 7.58 -15.25
C ILE A 5 8.61 7.04 -13.85
N GLN A 6 9.49 7.70 -13.10
CA GLN A 6 9.79 7.40 -11.71
C GLN A 6 8.56 7.46 -10.80
N VAL A 7 7.69 8.47 -10.98
CA VAL A 7 6.45 8.61 -10.23
C VAL A 7 5.45 7.54 -10.65
N GLY A 8 5.33 7.26 -11.95
CA GLY A 8 4.46 6.20 -12.46
C GLY A 8 4.86 4.81 -11.94
N LEU A 9 6.16 4.51 -11.91
CA LEU A 9 6.68 3.25 -11.38
C LEU A 9 6.49 3.14 -9.86
N ALA A 10 6.72 4.23 -9.11
CA ALA A 10 6.47 4.25 -7.68
C ALA A 10 4.98 4.05 -7.36
N ALA A 11 4.09 4.74 -8.08
CA ALA A 11 2.65 4.60 -7.94
C ALA A 11 2.19 3.16 -8.25
N LEU A 12 2.72 2.55 -9.30
CA LEU A 12 2.43 1.15 -9.65
C LEU A 12 2.87 0.19 -8.54
N GLY A 13 4.10 0.33 -8.04
CA GLY A 13 4.61 -0.49 -6.94
C GLY A 13 3.77 -0.37 -5.66
N SER A 14 3.35 0.85 -5.34
CA SER A 14 2.47 1.11 -4.19
C SER A 14 1.08 0.51 -4.37
N ALA A 15 0.47 0.66 -5.55
CA ALA A 15 -0.84 0.08 -5.83
C ALA A 15 -0.83 -1.45 -5.67
N ILE A 16 0.24 -2.10 -6.13
CA ILE A 16 0.44 -3.55 -5.93
C ILE A 16 0.61 -3.88 -4.45
N GLY A 17 1.46 -3.14 -3.73
CA GLY A 17 1.70 -3.35 -2.30
C GLY A 17 0.41 -3.23 -1.46
N VAL A 18 -0.33 -2.14 -1.64
CA VAL A 18 -1.61 -1.91 -0.94
C VAL A 18 -2.64 -2.96 -1.34
N GLY A 19 -2.73 -3.33 -2.61
CA GLY A 19 -3.62 -4.38 -3.09
C GLY A 19 -3.37 -5.73 -2.42
N LEU A 20 -2.10 -6.12 -2.27
CA LEU A 20 -1.70 -7.35 -1.57
C LEU A 20 -2.05 -7.31 -0.09
N VAL A 21 -1.78 -6.18 0.58
CA VAL A 21 -2.15 -5.98 2.00
C VAL A 21 -3.66 -6.11 2.17
N GLY A 22 -4.45 -5.46 1.32
CA GLY A 22 -5.91 -5.54 1.35
C GLY A 22 -6.44 -6.96 1.14
N ALA A 23 -5.91 -7.67 0.14
CA ALA A 23 -6.28 -9.06 -0.13
C ALA A 23 -5.99 -9.98 1.07
N LYS A 24 -4.81 -9.86 1.69
CA LYS A 24 -4.44 -10.66 2.85
C LYS A 24 -5.19 -10.28 4.11
N ALA A 25 -5.51 -9.01 4.31
CA ALA A 25 -6.37 -8.56 5.39
C ALA A 25 -7.80 -9.13 5.24
N ALA A 26 -8.35 -9.18 4.02
CA ALA A 26 -9.66 -9.76 3.75
C ALA A 26 -9.67 -11.28 4.00
N GLU A 27 -8.67 -12.02 3.50
CA GLU A 27 -8.51 -13.46 3.78
C GLU A 27 -8.41 -13.74 5.28
N ALA A 28 -7.56 -12.99 6.00
CA ALA A 28 -7.36 -13.15 7.43
C ALA A 28 -8.63 -12.83 8.23
N THR A 29 -9.37 -11.79 7.84
CA THR A 29 -10.64 -11.41 8.49
C THR A 29 -11.71 -12.47 8.27
N GLY A 30 -11.81 -13.02 7.05
CA GLY A 30 -12.75 -14.09 6.74
C GLY A 30 -12.48 -15.37 7.52
N ARG A 31 -11.20 -15.70 7.75
CA ARG A 31 -10.79 -16.86 8.59
C ARG A 31 -11.00 -16.59 10.08
N ASN A 32 -10.76 -15.36 10.53
CA ASN A 32 -10.81 -14.97 11.94
C ASN A 32 -11.69 -13.72 12.16
N PRO A 33 -13.03 -13.83 12.10
CA PRO A 33 -13.92 -12.67 12.18
C PRO A 33 -13.80 -11.87 13.49
N GLY A 34 -13.52 -12.55 14.62
CA GLY A 34 -13.32 -11.89 15.92
C GLY A 34 -12.06 -11.03 16.01
N ALA A 35 -11.11 -11.18 15.06
CA ALA A 35 -9.87 -10.41 15.01
C ALA A 35 -9.90 -9.28 13.95
N ALA A 36 -11.07 -8.95 13.39
CA ALA A 36 -11.20 -7.96 12.32
C ALA A 36 -10.61 -6.58 12.67
N GLY A 37 -10.83 -6.11 13.91
CA GLY A 37 -10.30 -4.82 14.38
C GLY A 37 -8.76 -4.76 14.38
N PRO A 38 -8.08 -5.69 15.07
CA PRO A 38 -6.62 -5.82 15.02
C PRO A 38 -6.07 -5.97 13.59
N ILE A 39 -6.68 -6.82 12.76
CA ILE A 39 -6.25 -7.04 11.36
C ILE A 39 -6.35 -5.74 10.56
N ARG A 40 -7.46 -5.00 10.69
CA ARG A 40 -7.66 -3.71 10.01
C ARG A 40 -6.62 -2.69 10.44
N THR A 41 -6.30 -2.63 11.73
CA THR A 41 -5.30 -1.70 12.27
C THR A 41 -3.93 -1.99 11.66
N GLN A 42 -3.52 -3.26 11.66
CA GLN A 42 -2.26 -3.68 11.06
C GLN A 42 -2.22 -3.42 9.55
N ALA A 43 -3.32 -3.69 8.83
CA ALA A 43 -3.43 -3.47 7.40
C ALA A 43 -3.26 -1.98 7.02
N ILE A 44 -3.86 -1.06 7.78
CA ILE A 44 -3.71 0.39 7.54
C ILE A 44 -2.24 0.82 7.71
N ILE A 45 -1.54 0.31 8.72
CA ILE A 45 -0.12 0.63 8.95
C ILE A 45 0.73 0.16 7.76
N PHE A 46 0.51 -1.07 7.28
CA PHE A 46 1.27 -1.58 6.13
C PHE A 46 0.90 -0.90 4.81
N ALA A 47 -0.37 -0.55 4.61
CA ALA A 47 -0.78 0.24 3.45
C ALA A 47 -0.08 1.61 3.45
N ALA A 48 -0.05 2.31 4.59
CA ALA A 48 0.65 3.57 4.73
C ALA A 48 2.17 3.44 4.46
N LEU A 49 2.79 2.36 4.94
CA LEU A 49 4.21 2.09 4.66
C LEU A 49 4.47 1.83 3.16
N ALA A 50 3.57 1.12 2.48
CA ALA A 50 3.66 0.88 1.04
C ALA A 50 3.52 2.18 0.23
N GLU A 51 2.61 3.07 0.65
CA GLU A 51 2.39 4.38 0.01
C GLU A 51 3.50 5.40 0.29
N GLY A 52 4.23 5.27 1.40
CA GLY A 52 5.35 6.15 1.78
C GLY A 52 6.40 6.31 0.68
N ILE A 53 6.63 5.27 -0.12
CA ILE A 53 7.61 5.25 -1.22
C ILE A 53 7.18 6.19 -2.37
N VAL A 54 5.87 6.34 -2.63
CA VAL A 54 5.35 7.22 -3.68
C VAL A 54 5.62 8.67 -3.34
N PHE A 55 5.48 9.05 -2.07
CA PHE A 55 5.80 10.40 -1.62
C PHE A 55 7.28 10.74 -1.84
N ILE A 56 8.19 9.78 -1.61
CA ILE A 56 9.61 9.96 -1.92
C ILE A 56 9.80 10.21 -3.43
N ALA A 57 9.19 9.40 -4.29
CA ALA A 57 9.31 9.55 -5.73
C ALA A 57 8.69 10.85 -6.27
N LEU A 58 7.62 11.33 -5.66
CA LEU A 58 6.95 12.59 -6.01
C LEU A 58 7.76 13.83 -5.65
N PHE A 59 8.43 13.83 -4.49
CA PHE A 59 9.10 15.02 -3.97
C PHE A 59 10.63 15.04 -4.15
N LEU A 60 11.28 13.89 -4.32
CA LEU A 60 12.72 13.77 -4.54
C LEU A 60 13.09 13.36 -5.98
N GLY A 61 12.10 13.13 -6.85
CA GLY A 61 12.31 12.77 -8.24
C GLY A 61 12.49 14.00 -9.13
N ASN A 62 13.73 14.46 -9.25
CA ASN A 62 14.18 15.62 -10.04
C ASN A 62 13.74 15.58 -11.51
#